data_AF-A0A379SJW2-F1
#
_entry.id   AF-A0A379SJW2-F1
#
_cell.length_a   1.000
_cell.length_b   1.000
_cell.length_c   1.000
_cell.angle_alpha   90.00
_cell.angle_beta   90.00
_cell.angle_gamma   90.00
#
_symmetry.space_group_name_H-M   'P 1'
#
loop_
_entity.id
_entity.type
_entity.pdbx_description
1 polymer ?
#
loop_
_entity_poly.entity_id
_entity_poly.type
_entity_poly.pdbx_seq_one_letter_code
_entity_poly.pdbx_strand_id
1 'polypeptide(L)' 'MQHYLKQFSKSVPSKTEIVAKLKAYGYGISDAGTEIGYKNLIRTFQLHFRQKNYDGVADAETAAILYALVDKYFPAK' A
#
# COMPACT_ATOMS: atom_id res chain seq x y z
N MET A 1 -1.57 11.95 5.65
CA MET A 1 -2.60 11.35 4.77
C MET A 1 -2.96 12.28 3.61
N GLN A 2 -3.45 13.50 3.89
CA GLN A 2 -3.95 14.43 2.86
C GLN A 2 -2.89 14.79 1.80
N HIS A 3 -1.62 14.90 2.17
CA HIS A 3 -0.54 15.18 1.23
C HIS A 3 -0.22 13.99 0.30
N TYR A 4 -0.25 12.76 0.81
CA TYR A 4 -0.01 11.56 -0.01
C TYR A 4 -1.14 11.30 -0.99
N LEU A 5 -2.40 11.53 -0.61
CA LEU A 5 -3.52 11.40 -1.54
C LEU A 5 -3.36 12.38 -2.71
N LYS A 6 -3.05 13.64 -2.42
CA LYS A 6 -2.80 14.66 -3.45
C LYS A 6 -1.61 14.30 -4.36
N GLN A 7 -0.57 13.69 -3.80
CA GLN A 7 0.60 13.23 -4.55
C GLN A 7 0.24 12.05 -5.46
N PHE A 8 -0.43 11.03 -4.92
CA PHE A 8 -0.74 9.81 -5.66
C PHE A 8 -1.93 9.93 -6.60
N SER A 9 -2.81 10.93 -6.42
CA SER A 9 -3.81 11.29 -7.44
C SER A 9 -3.16 11.80 -8.73
N LYS A 10 -1.93 12.31 -8.69
CA LYS A 10 -1.17 12.70 -9.89
C LYS A 10 -0.32 11.57 -10.45
N SER A 11 0.28 10.77 -9.57
CA SER A 11 1.14 9.66 -9.97
C SER A 11 1.11 8.57 -8.90
N VAL A 12 0.40 7.48 -9.17
CA VAL A 12 0.33 6.32 -8.28
C VAL A 12 1.69 5.60 -8.31
N PRO A 13 2.24 5.22 -7.14
CA PRO A 13 3.52 4.51 -7.09
C PRO A 13 3.44 3.17 -7.81
N SER A 14 4.55 2.74 -8.37
CA SER A 14 4.63 1.45 -9.07
C SER A 14 4.43 0.27 -8.11
N LYS A 15 4.08 -0.90 -8.66
CA LYS A 15 3.95 -2.16 -7.91
C LYS A 15 5.14 -2.40 -6.98
N THR A 16 6.36 -2.22 -7.47
CA THR A 16 7.60 -2.43 -6.71
C THR A 16 7.69 -1.52 -5.48
N GLU A 17 7.35 -0.24 -5.63
CA GLU A 17 7.36 0.74 -4.53
C GLU A 17 6.33 0.40 -3.45
N ILE A 18 5.13 0.01 -3.88
CA ILE A 18 4.05 -0.41 -2.98
C ILE A 18 4.45 -1.66 -2.20
N VAL A 19 5.01 -2.67 -2.88
CA VAL A 19 5.51 -3.90 -2.25
C VAL A 19 6.63 -3.59 -1.27
N ALA A 20 7.56 -2.70 -1.63
CA ALA A 20 8.64 -2.28 -0.75
C ALA A 20 8.11 -1.58 0.53
N LYS A 21 7.09 -0.74 0.41
CA LYS A 21 6.46 -0.10 1.58
C LYS A 21 5.62 -1.06 2.43
N LEU A 22 4.92 -2.02 1.81
CA LEU A 22 4.24 -3.09 2.55
C LEU A 22 5.24 -3.93 3.35
N LYS A 23 6.38 -4.27 2.75
CA LYS A 23 7.48 -4.95 3.44
C LYS A 23 8.00 -4.12 4.62
N ALA A 24 8.24 -2.82 4.41
CA ALA A 24 8.70 -1.91 5.46
C ALA A 24 7.70 -1.80 6.62
N TYR A 25 6.40 -1.88 6.32
CA TYR A 25 5.35 -1.92 7.33
C TYR A 25 5.31 -3.26 8.12
N GLY A 26 5.76 -4.35 7.50
CA GLY A 26 5.84 -5.68 8.13
C GLY A 26 5.07 -6.79 7.39
N TYR A 27 4.55 -6.55 6.19
CA TYR A 27 3.89 -7.60 5.40
C TYR A 27 4.89 -8.56 4.75
N GLY A 28 4.54 -9.85 4.71
CA GLY A 28 5.24 -10.85 3.91
C GLY A 28 4.99 -10.65 2.42
N ILE A 29 6.07 -10.47 1.65
CA ILE A 29 5.99 -10.18 0.20
C ILE A 29 6.36 -11.38 -0.69
N SER A 30 6.48 -12.58 -0.13
CA SER A 30 6.96 -13.78 -0.84
C SER A 30 6.16 -14.06 -2.11
N ASP A 31 4.83 -13.87 -2.07
CA ASP A 31 3.93 -14.12 -3.20
C ASP A 31 3.67 -12.89 -4.08
N ALA A 32 4.22 -11.72 -3.73
CA ALA A 32 3.98 -10.46 -4.45
C ALA A 32 4.52 -10.45 -5.89
N GLY A 33 5.38 -11.41 -6.23
CA GLY A 33 5.89 -11.62 -7.58
C GLY A 33 4.79 -12.02 -8.58
N THR A 34 3.75 -12.71 -8.13
CA THR A 34 2.61 -13.10 -8.98
C THR A 34 1.52 -12.01 -8.97
N GLU A 35 0.66 -11.97 -9.99
CA GLU A 35 -0.49 -11.06 -10.00
C GLU A 35 -1.49 -11.38 -8.90
N ILE A 36 -1.78 -12.67 -8.70
CA ILE A 36 -2.70 -13.16 -7.67
C ILE A 36 -2.17 -12.86 -6.27
N GLY A 37 -0.89 -13.17 -6.01
CA GLY A 37 -0.27 -12.91 -4.72
C GLY A 37 -0.19 -11.42 -4.39
N TYR A 38 0.12 -10.58 -5.39
CA TYR A 38 0.03 -9.13 -5.21
C TYR A 38 -1.40 -8.67 -4.88
N LYS A 39 -2.41 -9.12 -5.63
CA LYS A 39 -3.81 -8.77 -5.38
C LYS A 39 -4.24 -9.15 -3.96
N ASN A 40 -3.87 -10.35 -3.52
CA ASN A 40 -4.15 -10.83 -2.16
C ASN A 40 -3.43 -10.02 -1.09
N LEU A 41 -2.18 -9.64 -1.32
CA LEU A 41 -1.41 -8.78 -0.42
C LEU A 41 -2.09 -7.42 -0.24
N ILE A 42 -2.48 -6.77 -1.35
CA ILE A 42 -3.19 -5.48 -1.32
C ILE A 42 -4.55 -5.62 -0.65
N ARG A 43 -5.30 -6.68 -0.98
CA ARG A 43 -6.61 -6.94 -0.37
C ARG A 43 -6.49 -7.12 1.14
N THR A 44 -5.47 -7.84 1.59
CA THR A 44 -5.19 -8.00 3.03
C THR A 44 -4.98 -6.64 3.66
N PHE A 45 -4.11 -5.80 3.10
CA PHE A 45 -3.90 -4.43 3.59
C PHE A 45 -5.21 -3.61 3.62
N GLN A 46 -6.02 -3.68 2.57
CA GLN A 46 -7.29 -2.96 2.48
C GLN A 46 -8.30 -3.44 3.54
N LEU A 47 -8.36 -4.74 3.83
CA LEU A 47 -9.24 -5.26 4.89
C LEU A 47 -8.87 -4.72 6.29
N HIS A 48 -7.61 -4.35 6.50
CA HIS A 48 -7.16 -3.77 7.77
C HIS A 48 -7.39 -2.25 7.83
N PHE A 49 -7.09 -1.53 6.74
CA PHE A 49 -7.01 -0.05 6.78
C PHE A 49 -7.98 0.69 5.83
N ARG A 50 -8.66 -0.03 4.92
CA ARG A 50 -9.59 0.52 3.92
C ARG A 50 -10.78 -0.42 3.70
N GLN A 51 -11.48 -0.76 4.78
CA GLN A 51 -12.59 -1.74 4.75
C GLN A 51 -13.72 -1.39 3.78
N LYS A 52 -13.87 -0.10 3.43
CA LYS A 52 -14.84 0.37 2.44
C LYS A 52 -14.57 -0.14 1.01
N ASN A 53 -13.33 -0.47 0.67
CA ASN A 53 -12.97 -0.99 -0.65
C ASN A 53 -11.72 -1.90 -0.59
N TYR A 54 -11.94 -3.20 -0.81
CA TYR A 54 -10.94 -4.27 -0.71
C TYR A 54 -10.81 -5.11 -1.98
N ASP A 55 -11.03 -4.49 -3.16
CA ASP A 55 -10.92 -5.18 -4.46
C ASP A 55 -9.52 -5.77 -4.74
N GLY A 56 -8.50 -5.43 -3.95
CA GLY A 56 -7.11 -5.90 -4.14
C GLY A 56 -6.32 -5.06 -5.14
N VAL A 57 -6.86 -3.90 -5.53
CA VAL A 57 -6.22 -2.94 -6.43
C VAL A 57 -5.57 -1.82 -5.64
N ALA A 58 -4.28 -1.58 -5.91
CA ALA A 58 -3.51 -0.52 -5.25
C ALA A 58 -3.74 0.83 -5.94
N ASP A 59 -4.85 1.46 -5.61
CA ASP A 59 -5.19 2.81 -6.06
C ASP A 59 -4.50 3.91 -5.22
N ALA A 60 -4.65 5.18 -5.63
CA ALA A 60 -4.04 6.33 -4.97
C ALA A 60 -4.36 6.40 -3.47
N GLU A 61 -5.59 6.06 -3.07
CA GLU A 61 -6.01 6.02 -1.67
C GLU A 61 -5.32 4.89 -0.90
N THR A 62 -5.21 3.69 -1.50
CA THR A 62 -4.49 2.56 -0.89
C THR A 62 -3.02 2.91 -0.66
N ALA A 63 -2.37 3.50 -1.67
CA ALA A 63 -0.99 3.98 -1.55
C ALA A 63 -0.86 5.08 -0.50
N ALA A 64 -1.80 6.03 -0.44
CA ALA A 64 -1.76 7.14 0.51
C ALA A 64 -1.85 6.65 1.97
N ILE A 65 -2.73 5.68 2.23
CA ILE A 65 -2.88 5.05 3.54
C ILE A 65 -1.59 4.32 3.91
N LEU A 66 -1.03 3.53 2.99
CA LEU A 66 0.20 2.77 3.23
C LEU A 66 1.38 3.68 3.58
N TYR A 67 1.62 4.71 2.76
CA TYR A 67 2.73 5.64 3.01
C TYR A 67 2.52 6.43 4.29
N ALA A 68 1.29 6.86 4.59
CA ALA A 68 0.98 7.54 5.85
C ALA A 68 1.22 6.65 7.08
N LEU A 69 0.90 5.36 6.99
CA LEU A 69 1.14 4.41 8.08
C LEU A 69 2.64 4.15 8.26
N VAL A 70 3.37 3.89 7.17
CA VAL A 70 4.83 3.69 7.25
C VAL A 70 5.51 4.91 7.83
N ASP A 71 5.18 6.11 7.35
CA ASP A 71 5.74 7.37 7.87
C ASP A 71 5.42 7.58 9.37
N LYS A 72 4.20 7.24 9.78
CA LYS A 72 3.75 7.38 11.19
C LYS A 72 4.45 6.40 12.14
N TYR A 73 4.66 5.15 11.74
CA TYR A 73 5.15 4.10 12.63
C TYR A 73 6.64 3.78 12.45
N PHE A 74 7.19 4.09 11.28
CA PHE A 74 8.58 3.86 10.91
C PHE A 74 9.18 5.13 10.29
N PRO A 75 9.18 6.26 11.03
CA PRO A 75 9.80 7.48 10.53
C PRO A 75 11.27 7.20 10.22
N ALA A 76 11.72 7.59 9.02
CA ALA A 76 13.14 7.57 8.70
C ALA A 76 13.85 8.51 9.70
N LYS A 77 14.81 7.98 10.46
CA LYS A 77 15.67 8.77 11.35
C LYS A 77 16.56 9.71 10.55
#